data_AF-A0A2G9UNF8-F1
#
_entry.id   AF-A0A2G9UNF8-F1
#
_cell.length_a   1.000
_cell.length_b   1.000
_cell.length_c   1.000
_cell.angle_alpha   90.00
_cell.angle_beta   90.00
_cell.angle_gamma   90.00
#
_symmetry.space_group_name_H-M   'P 1'
#
loop_
_entity.id
_entity.type
_entity.pdbx_description
1 polymer ?
#
loop_
_entity_poly.entity_id
_entity_poly.type
_entity_poly.pdbx_seq_one_letter_code
_entity_poly.pdbx_strand_id
1 'polypeptide(L)'
;MLTDPGSVPKGNATEEHIERLQAAEEFKTMLTDPGSVPKGNATEEHIERLQAAEEFKVIYKCQKCCSIKPDRAHHCSVCDRCIRRMDHHCPWVNNCVGEANQKYFVLFTMYIALLSFHALYWGIWQFVLCVGKEWHSCSNLGPPGTTLMLIFLMFEAILFAIFTSVMFGTQLSAICSDETAIETLKRGHEDRHKVVSWKKNMQSVFGGPCSVRWLNPLVEPYMSKPACEYSV
;
A
#
# COMPACT_ATOMS: atom_id res chain seq x y z
N MET A 1 44.73 32.32 0.11
CA MET A 1 43.36 32.32 -0.43
C MET A 1 42.87 30.89 -0.42
N LEU A 2 41.98 30.56 0.51
CA LEU A 2 41.31 29.27 0.61
C LEU A 2 40.14 29.28 -0.37
N THR A 3 40.18 28.48 -1.42
CA THR A 3 39.01 28.21 -2.27
C THR A 3 38.38 26.91 -1.83
N ASP A 4 37.15 27.07 -1.35
CA ASP A 4 36.15 26.13 -0.84
C ASP A 4 36.07 24.78 -1.60
N PRO A 5 36.19 23.62 -0.92
CA PRO A 5 35.98 22.31 -1.53
C PRO A 5 34.49 21.93 -1.50
N GLY A 6 33.86 21.90 -2.68
CA GLY A 6 32.76 21.00 -3.00
C GLY A 6 31.48 21.12 -2.17
N SER A 7 30.61 22.05 -2.55
CA SER A 7 29.20 21.99 -2.17
C SER A 7 28.53 20.78 -2.84
N VAL A 8 28.22 19.76 -2.05
CA VAL A 8 27.27 18.71 -2.42
C VAL A 8 25.94 19.39 -2.78
N PRO A 9 25.31 19.08 -3.93
CA PRO A 9 24.01 19.65 -4.24
C PRO A 9 23.02 19.21 -3.16
N LYS A 10 22.50 20.17 -2.40
CA LYS A 10 21.36 19.93 -1.50
C LYS A 10 20.20 19.52 -2.39
N GLY A 11 19.59 18.36 -2.11
CA GLY A 11 18.39 17.90 -2.80
C GLY A 11 17.37 19.04 -2.89
N ASN A 12 16.69 19.14 -4.03
CA ASN A 12 15.71 20.21 -4.22
C ASN A 12 14.54 20.03 -3.23
N ALA A 13 13.84 21.11 -2.87
CA ALA A 13 12.75 21.06 -1.88
C ALA A 13 11.62 20.06 -2.25
N THR A 14 11.53 19.68 -3.52
CA THR A 14 10.60 18.66 -4.02
C THR A 14 11.03 17.24 -3.68
N GLU A 15 12.33 16.91 -3.74
CA GLU A 15 12.87 15.60 -3.37
C GLU A 15 12.71 15.33 -1.87
N GLU A 16 13.09 16.31 -1.03
CA GLU A 16 12.93 16.20 0.43
C GLU A 16 11.46 15.99 0.82
N HIS A 17 10.52 16.61 0.09
CA HIS A 17 9.10 16.43 0.33
C HIS A 17 8.64 15.02 -0.05
N ILE A 18 9.09 14.45 -1.17
CA ILE A 18 8.73 13.09 -1.59
C ILE A 18 9.27 12.06 -0.58
N GLU A 19 10.51 12.22 -0.11
CA GLU A 19 11.10 11.33 0.91
C GLU A 19 10.29 11.35 2.22
N ARG A 20 9.89 12.55 2.67
CA ARG A 20 9.06 12.72 3.89
C ARG A 20 7.67 12.11 3.72
N LEU A 21 7.08 12.22 2.54
CA LEU A 21 5.79 11.57 2.23
C LEU A 21 5.93 10.05 2.25
N GLN A 22 6.97 9.50 1.63
CA GLN A 22 7.24 8.06 1.63
C GLN A 22 7.43 7.52 3.05
N ALA A 23 8.27 8.16 3.86
CA ALA A 23 8.48 7.76 5.24
C ALA A 23 7.15 7.78 6.01
N ALA A 24 6.33 8.82 5.82
CA ALA A 24 5.01 8.89 6.44
C ALA A 24 4.06 7.75 6.02
N GLU A 25 4.04 7.36 4.74
CA GLU A 25 3.23 6.24 4.24
C GLU A 25 3.69 4.89 4.77
N GLU A 26 5.00 4.68 4.84
CA GLU A 26 5.60 3.48 5.40
C GLU A 26 5.21 3.33 6.87
N PHE A 27 5.44 4.38 7.68
CA PHE A 27 5.05 4.40 9.09
C PHE A 27 3.55 4.22 9.27
N LYS A 28 2.71 4.82 8.43
CA LYS A 28 1.26 4.62 8.48
C LYS A 28 0.89 3.18 8.14
N THR A 29 1.45 2.61 7.10
CA THR A 29 1.16 1.20 6.74
C THR A 29 1.58 0.25 7.86
N MET A 30 2.74 0.50 8.48
CA MET A 30 3.27 -0.29 9.59
C MET A 30 2.42 -0.16 10.87
N LEU A 31 2.01 1.07 11.22
CA LEU A 31 1.45 1.37 12.54
C LEU A 31 -0.08 1.48 12.55
N THR A 32 -0.71 1.70 11.39
CA THR A 32 -2.17 1.73 11.30
C THR A 32 -2.73 0.33 11.49
N ASP A 33 -3.77 0.23 12.32
CA ASP A 33 -4.52 -1.00 12.45
C ASP A 33 -5.15 -1.36 11.10
N PRO A 34 -4.90 -2.56 10.55
CA PRO A 34 -5.36 -2.92 9.20
C PRO A 34 -6.87 -3.20 9.12
N GLY A 35 -7.63 -2.97 10.19
CA GLY A 35 -9.04 -3.29 10.30
C GLY A 35 -9.26 -4.58 11.08
N SER A 36 -8.62 -4.69 12.24
CA SER A 36 -8.76 -5.82 13.15
C SER A 36 -10.20 -5.99 13.64
N VAL A 37 -10.66 -7.23 13.65
CA VAL A 37 -11.95 -7.62 14.22
C VAL A 37 -11.77 -7.86 15.72
N PRO A 38 -12.64 -7.30 16.59
CA PRO A 38 -12.60 -7.57 18.03
C PRO A 38 -12.65 -9.07 18.35
N LYS A 39 -11.81 -9.53 19.27
CA LYS A 39 -11.83 -10.93 19.77
C LYS A 39 -13.02 -11.12 20.70
N GLY A 40 -13.58 -12.34 20.73
CA GLY A 40 -14.65 -12.69 21.67
C GLY A 40 -16.05 -12.14 21.36
N ASN A 41 -16.24 -11.45 20.23
CA ASN A 41 -17.56 -10.92 19.84
C ASN A 41 -18.55 -12.00 19.37
N ALA A 42 -18.17 -13.28 19.36
CA ALA A 42 -19.07 -14.39 19.00
C ALA A 42 -19.90 -14.87 20.20
N THR A 43 -20.72 -13.98 20.78
CA THR A 43 -21.73 -14.32 21.79
C THR A 43 -22.98 -14.90 21.11
N GLU A 44 -23.72 -15.76 21.83
CA GLU A 44 -24.99 -16.34 21.32
C GLU A 44 -25.99 -15.23 20.98
N GLU A 45 -26.13 -14.23 21.85
CA GLU A 45 -26.98 -13.06 21.62
C GLU A 45 -26.60 -12.29 20.35
N HIS A 46 -25.30 -12.10 20.07
CA HIS A 46 -24.87 -11.39 18.87
C HIS A 46 -25.15 -12.19 17.60
N ILE A 47 -25.00 -13.52 17.66
CA ILE A 47 -25.35 -14.42 16.55
C ILE A 47 -26.86 -14.37 16.28
N GLU A 48 -27.69 -14.46 17.33
CA GLU A 48 -29.15 -14.37 17.23
C GLU A 48 -29.60 -13.03 16.64
N ARG A 49 -29.02 -11.91 17.09
CA ARG A 49 -29.30 -10.57 16.53
C ARG A 49 -28.97 -10.49 15.03
N LEU A 50 -27.84 -11.07 14.61
CA LEU A 50 -27.46 -11.08 13.19
C LEU A 50 -28.38 -11.96 12.34
N GLN A 51 -28.79 -13.12 12.85
CA GLN A 51 -29.75 -14.00 12.19
C GLN A 51 -31.16 -13.40 12.13
N ALA A 52 -31.56 -12.66 13.16
CA ALA A 52 -32.84 -11.94 13.18
C ALA A 52 -32.86 -10.74 12.20
N ALA A 53 -31.71 -10.10 11.97
CA ALA A 53 -31.59 -8.99 11.02
C ALA A 53 -31.53 -9.48 9.56
N GLU A 54 -30.90 -10.62 9.31
CA GLU A 54 -30.74 -11.21 7.98
C GLU A 54 -31.03 -12.72 8.02
N GLU A 55 -32.32 -13.08 7.85
CA GLU A 55 -32.90 -14.42 8.05
C GLU A 55 -32.18 -15.57 7.29
N PHE A 56 -31.41 -15.25 6.24
CA PHE A 56 -30.70 -16.22 5.40
C PHE A 56 -29.18 -16.02 5.30
N LYS A 57 -28.56 -15.22 6.19
CA LYS A 57 -27.10 -15.01 6.16
C LYS A 57 -26.33 -16.11 6.90
N VAL A 58 -25.41 -16.77 6.19
CA VAL A 58 -24.45 -17.70 6.80
C VAL A 58 -23.41 -16.92 7.60
N ILE A 59 -23.35 -17.18 8.90
CA ILE A 59 -22.39 -16.54 9.81
C ILE A 59 -21.14 -17.40 9.93
N TYR A 60 -19.99 -16.83 9.57
CA TYR A 60 -18.69 -17.49 9.73
C TYR A 60 -18.05 -17.10 11.05
N LYS A 61 -17.56 -18.08 11.82
CA LYS A 61 -16.82 -17.85 13.08
C LYS A 61 -15.34 -18.17 12.92
N CYS A 62 -14.49 -17.39 13.57
CA CYS A 62 -13.09 -17.73 13.77
C CYS A 62 -12.93 -18.48 15.09
N GLN A 63 -12.46 -19.73 15.04
CA GLN A 63 -12.25 -20.54 16.24
C GLN A 63 -11.10 -20.00 17.11
N LYS A 64 -10.03 -19.48 16.49
CA LYS A 64 -8.86 -18.93 17.21
C LYS A 64 -9.16 -17.62 17.93
N CYS A 65 -9.89 -16.71 17.27
CA CYS A 65 -10.23 -15.40 17.82
C CYS A 65 -11.53 -15.39 18.64
N CYS A 66 -12.28 -16.50 18.62
CA CYS A 66 -13.66 -16.58 19.11
C CYS A 66 -14.52 -15.40 18.62
N SER A 67 -14.35 -15.01 17.35
CA SER A 67 -14.97 -13.83 16.77
C SER A 67 -15.83 -14.18 15.55
N ILE A 68 -16.92 -13.44 15.35
CA ILE A 68 -17.68 -13.48 14.10
C ILE A 68 -16.82 -12.83 13.01
N LYS A 69 -16.70 -13.49 11.86
CA LYS A 69 -15.97 -12.97 10.69
C LYS A 69 -16.93 -12.13 9.86
N PRO A 70 -16.72 -10.81 9.75
CA PRO A 70 -17.40 -10.00 8.74
C PRO A 70 -17.12 -10.54 7.33
N ASP A 71 -17.94 -10.12 6.37
CA ASP A 71 -17.74 -10.48 4.97
C ASP A 71 -16.31 -10.12 4.51
N ARG A 72 -15.65 -11.05 3.82
CA ARG A 72 -14.25 -10.94 3.34
C ARG A 72 -13.20 -10.77 4.44
N ALA A 73 -13.50 -11.06 5.71
CA ALA A 73 -12.51 -11.08 6.77
C ALA A 73 -11.76 -12.43 6.87
N HIS A 74 -10.44 -12.37 7.03
CA HIS A 74 -9.59 -13.56 7.15
C HIS A 74 -8.73 -13.50 8.43
N HIS A 75 -8.38 -14.66 8.97
CA HIS A 75 -7.47 -14.74 10.13
C HIS A 75 -6.03 -14.82 9.65
N CYS A 76 -5.20 -13.88 10.08
CA CYS A 76 -3.76 -13.94 9.88
C CYS A 76 -3.11 -14.66 11.06
N SER A 77 -2.44 -15.79 10.81
CA SER A 77 -1.72 -16.53 11.85
C SER A 77 -0.48 -15.81 12.36
N VAL A 78 0.12 -14.93 11.55
CA VAL A 78 1.31 -14.16 11.95
C VAL A 78 0.93 -13.04 12.91
N CYS A 79 -0.16 -12.33 12.63
CA CYS A 79 -0.65 -11.26 13.49
C CYS A 79 -1.58 -11.76 14.62
N ASP A 80 -1.96 -13.03 14.63
CA ASP A 80 -2.93 -13.66 15.54
C ASP A 80 -4.24 -12.87 15.72
N ARG A 81 -4.78 -12.38 14.60
CA ARG A 81 -6.03 -11.60 14.59
C ARG A 81 -6.76 -11.73 13.25
N CYS A 82 -8.07 -11.50 13.29
CA CYS A 82 -8.90 -11.43 12.09
C CYS A 82 -8.85 -10.01 11.53
N ILE A 83 -8.61 -9.88 10.22
CA ILE A 83 -8.50 -8.60 9.52
C ILE A 83 -9.62 -8.48 8.49
N ARG A 84 -10.32 -7.34 8.47
CA ARG A 84 -11.38 -7.04 7.49
C ARG A 84 -10.81 -6.78 6.11
N ARG A 85 -11.46 -7.34 5.09
CA ARG A 85 -11.00 -7.33 3.68
C ARG A 85 -9.50 -7.58 3.59
N MET A 86 -9.02 -8.60 4.32
CA MET A 86 -7.60 -8.93 4.37
C MET A 86 -7.11 -9.26 2.98
N ASP A 87 -6.05 -8.58 2.56
CA ASP A 87 -5.36 -8.85 1.31
C ASP A 87 -4.23 -9.84 1.57
N HIS A 88 -3.19 -9.42 2.31
CA HIS A 88 -2.09 -10.28 2.69
C HIS A 88 -1.40 -9.82 3.99
N HIS A 89 -0.52 -10.65 4.53
CA HIS A 89 0.46 -10.22 5.53
C HIS A 89 1.74 -9.86 4.80
N CYS A 90 2.23 -8.64 4.99
CA CYS A 90 3.42 -8.14 4.34
C CYS A 90 4.56 -8.04 5.35
N PRO A 91 5.61 -8.88 5.24
CA PRO A 91 6.75 -8.84 6.15
C PRO A 91 7.50 -7.51 6.12
N TRP A 92 7.53 -6.84 4.97
CA TRP A 92 8.26 -5.58 4.76
C TRP A 92 7.70 -4.40 5.56
N VAL A 93 6.38 -4.40 5.80
CA VAL A 93 5.72 -3.41 6.67
C VAL A 93 5.38 -4.00 8.04
N ASN A 94 5.83 -5.23 8.32
CA ASN A 94 5.58 -5.97 9.56
C ASN A 94 4.11 -5.91 10.03
N ASN A 95 3.17 -5.91 9.08
CA ASN A 95 1.75 -5.73 9.35
C ASN A 95 0.91 -6.41 8.27
N CYS A 96 -0.37 -6.64 8.56
CA CYS A 96 -1.32 -7.01 7.52
C CYS A 96 -1.69 -5.81 6.67
N VAL A 97 -1.99 -6.06 5.40
CA VAL A 97 -2.67 -5.11 4.51
C VAL A 97 -4.14 -5.51 4.47
N GLY A 98 -5.01 -4.59 4.86
CA GLY A 98 -6.46 -4.78 4.92
C GLY A 98 -7.19 -3.47 4.66
N GLU A 99 -8.51 -3.46 4.87
CA GLU A 99 -9.37 -2.33 4.51
C GLU A 99 -8.85 -0.97 5.01
N ALA A 100 -8.36 -0.92 6.26
CA ALA A 100 -8.03 0.33 6.93
C ALA A 100 -6.62 0.87 6.63
N ASN A 101 -5.76 0.11 5.95
CA ASN A 101 -4.42 0.57 5.56
C ASN A 101 -4.05 0.26 4.09
N GLN A 102 -4.98 -0.28 3.30
CA GLN A 102 -4.77 -0.58 1.88
C GLN A 102 -4.36 0.68 1.09
N LYS A 103 -4.97 1.84 1.39
CA LYS A 103 -4.59 3.13 0.77
C LYS A 103 -3.12 3.44 0.97
N TYR A 104 -2.65 3.35 2.21
CA TYR A 104 -1.26 3.66 2.59
C TYR A 104 -0.29 2.70 1.91
N PHE A 105 -0.62 1.41 1.84
CA PHE A 105 0.20 0.42 1.13
C PHE A 105 0.31 0.70 -0.38
N VAL A 106 -0.79 1.12 -1.03
CA VAL A 106 -0.77 1.49 -2.46
C VAL A 106 0.09 2.73 -2.68
N LEU A 107 -0.02 3.75 -1.82
CA LEU A 107 0.80 4.96 -1.92
C LEU A 107 2.27 4.67 -1.64
N PHE A 108 2.57 3.87 -0.62
CA PHE A 108 3.92 3.39 -0.31
C PHE A 108 4.57 2.71 -1.52
N THR A 109 3.91 1.72 -2.12
CA THR A 109 4.45 1.00 -3.29
C THR A 109 4.61 1.91 -4.52
N MET A 110 3.70 2.85 -4.74
CA MET A 110 3.81 3.86 -5.80
C MET A 110 5.03 4.76 -5.60
N TYR A 111 5.25 5.30 -4.40
CA TYR A 111 6.36 6.21 -4.11
C TYR A 111 7.72 5.51 -4.22
N ILE A 112 7.84 4.27 -3.74
CA ILE A 112 9.08 3.47 -3.91
C ILE A 112 9.36 3.23 -5.39
N ALA A 113 8.34 2.90 -6.20
CA ALA A 113 8.50 2.73 -7.64
C ALA A 113 9.03 4.01 -8.29
N LEU A 114 8.41 5.16 -7.97
CA LEU A 114 8.84 6.47 -8.48
C LEU A 114 10.28 6.82 -8.07
N LEU A 115 10.65 6.60 -6.81
CA LEU A 115 12.03 6.82 -6.34
C LEU A 115 13.03 5.90 -7.05
N SER A 116 12.65 4.64 -7.25
CA SER A 116 13.49 3.67 -7.96
C SER A 116 13.73 4.12 -9.40
N PHE A 117 12.69 4.55 -10.12
CA PHE A 117 12.84 5.12 -11.47
C PHE A 117 13.66 6.41 -11.48
N HIS A 118 13.50 7.27 -10.48
CA HIS A 118 14.29 8.49 -10.32
C HIS A 118 15.78 8.19 -10.11
N ALA A 119 16.09 7.22 -9.26
CA ALA A 119 17.46 6.74 -9.03
C ALA A 119 18.07 6.15 -10.32
N LEU A 120 17.30 5.38 -11.10
CA LEU A 120 17.75 4.87 -12.40
C LEU A 120 18.05 5.99 -13.39
N TYR A 121 17.16 6.99 -13.49
CA TYR A 121 17.35 8.13 -14.37
C TYR A 121 18.65 8.89 -14.06
N TRP A 122 18.85 9.26 -12.79
CA TRP A 122 20.05 9.99 -12.37
C TRP A 122 21.31 9.14 -12.42
N GLY A 123 21.22 7.85 -12.10
CA GLY A 123 22.34 6.91 -12.21
C GLY A 123 22.82 6.75 -13.65
N ILE A 124 21.89 6.61 -14.61
CA ILE A 124 22.21 6.57 -16.05
C ILE A 124 22.79 7.91 -16.49
N TRP A 125 22.18 9.02 -16.09
CA TRP A 125 22.66 10.36 -16.43
C TRP A 125 24.10 10.58 -15.97
N GLN A 126 24.41 10.25 -14.71
CA GLN A 126 25.75 10.32 -14.14
C GLN A 126 26.74 9.43 -14.92
N PHE A 127 26.35 8.20 -15.24
CA PHE A 127 27.17 7.28 -16.01
C PHE A 127 27.53 7.85 -17.39
N VAL A 128 26.53 8.35 -18.14
CA VAL A 128 26.73 8.93 -19.48
C VAL A 128 27.63 10.16 -19.43
N LEU A 129 27.43 11.06 -18.45
CA LEU A 129 28.26 12.25 -18.30
C LEU A 129 29.73 11.92 -18.00
N CYS A 130 29.98 10.90 -17.17
CA CYS A 130 31.32 10.56 -16.73
C CYS A 130 32.09 9.66 -17.70
N VAL A 131 31.39 8.89 -18.53
CA VAL A 131 32.04 8.19 -19.67
C VAL A 131 32.55 9.19 -20.71
N GLY A 132 31.90 10.34 -20.88
CA GLY A 132 32.28 11.37 -21.85
C GLY A 132 33.31 12.40 -21.36
N LYS A 133 33.74 12.35 -20.10
CA LYS A 133 34.67 13.32 -19.49
C LYS A 133 35.79 12.61 -18.72
N GLU A 134 36.83 13.35 -18.34
CA GLU A 134 37.83 12.84 -17.39
C GLU A 134 37.18 12.53 -16.04
N TRP A 135 37.23 11.26 -15.62
CA TRP A 135 36.56 10.75 -14.41
C TRP A 135 36.92 11.50 -13.12
N HIS A 136 38.11 12.09 -13.04
CA HIS A 136 38.54 12.92 -11.90
C HIS A 136 37.67 14.18 -11.70
N SER A 137 36.95 14.63 -12.73
CA SER A 137 36.02 15.76 -12.63
C SER A 137 34.63 15.35 -12.09
N CYS A 138 34.35 14.05 -11.99
CA CYS A 138 33.02 13.52 -11.68
C CYS A 138 32.83 13.09 -10.21
N SER A 139 33.90 12.67 -9.54
CA SER A 139 33.82 12.17 -8.17
C SER A 139 35.17 12.24 -7.47
N ASN A 140 35.13 12.48 -6.15
CA ASN A 140 36.30 12.41 -5.27
C ASN A 140 36.75 10.97 -5.00
N LEU A 141 35.86 9.99 -5.25
CA LEU A 141 36.19 8.57 -5.20
C LEU A 141 36.77 8.17 -6.56
N GLY A 142 37.92 7.47 -6.55
CA GLY A 142 38.62 7.07 -7.78
C GLY A 142 37.72 6.33 -8.78
N PRO A 143 38.09 6.29 -10.07
CA PRO A 143 37.26 5.73 -11.14
C PRO A 143 36.65 4.36 -10.87
N PRO A 144 37.40 3.35 -10.37
CA PRO A 144 36.82 2.04 -10.09
C PRO A 144 35.80 2.08 -8.95
N GLY A 145 36.03 2.91 -7.91
CA GLY A 145 35.14 3.01 -6.76
C GLY A 145 33.78 3.59 -7.13
N THR A 146 33.77 4.73 -7.82
CA THR A 146 32.52 5.38 -8.27
C THR A 146 31.76 4.50 -9.29
N THR A 147 32.46 3.79 -10.18
CA THR A 147 31.83 2.83 -11.11
C THR A 147 31.11 1.71 -10.36
N LEU A 148 31.78 1.09 -9.40
CA LEU A 148 31.21 -0.03 -8.63
C LEU A 148 29.97 0.43 -7.85
N MET A 149 30.03 1.59 -7.18
CA MET A 149 28.89 2.14 -6.45
C MET A 149 27.69 2.42 -7.37
N LEU A 150 27.92 2.97 -8.56
CA LEU A 150 26.86 3.18 -9.55
C LEU A 150 26.24 1.85 -10.01
N ILE A 151 27.04 0.82 -10.25
CA ILE A 151 26.52 -0.51 -10.65
C ILE A 151 25.62 -1.08 -9.55
N PHE A 152 26.05 -1.03 -8.29
CA PHE A 152 25.23 -1.52 -7.17
C PHE A 152 23.93 -0.73 -7.02
N LEU A 153 24.00 0.61 -7.08
CA LEU A 153 22.81 1.47 -7.01
C LEU A 153 21.82 1.17 -8.15
N MET A 154 22.32 1.02 -9.38
CA MET A 154 21.49 0.70 -10.53
C MET A 154 20.84 -0.68 -10.41
N PHE A 155 21.60 -1.68 -9.95
CA PHE A 155 21.07 -3.02 -9.73
C PHE A 155 19.97 -3.03 -8.67
N GLU A 156 20.20 -2.40 -7.53
CA GLU A 156 19.21 -2.25 -6.45
C GLU A 156 17.96 -1.52 -6.94
N ALA A 157 18.12 -0.39 -7.63
CA ALA A 157 17.01 0.39 -8.15
C ALA A 157 16.17 -0.38 -9.19
N ILE A 158 16.79 -1.22 -10.04
CA ILE A 158 16.05 -2.09 -10.98
C ILE A 158 15.20 -3.10 -10.21
N LEU A 159 15.79 -3.78 -9.21
CA LEU A 159 15.08 -4.79 -8.42
C LEU A 159 13.86 -4.19 -7.71
N PHE A 160 14.04 -3.06 -7.02
CA PHE A 160 12.94 -2.38 -6.34
C PHE A 160 11.92 -1.81 -7.32
N ALA A 161 12.33 -1.23 -8.45
CA ALA A 161 11.41 -0.72 -9.47
C ALA A 161 10.48 -1.82 -10.00
N ILE A 162 11.03 -2.98 -10.37
CA ILE A 162 10.23 -4.09 -10.89
C ILE A 162 9.28 -4.62 -9.81
N PHE A 163 9.81 -4.94 -8.62
CA PHE A 163 9.03 -5.49 -7.53
C PHE A 163 7.87 -4.58 -7.14
N THR A 164 8.15 -3.29 -6.90
CA THR A 164 7.13 -2.35 -6.44
C THR A 164 6.15 -1.94 -7.53
N SER A 165 6.56 -1.89 -8.81
CA SER A 165 5.65 -1.65 -9.93
C SER A 165 4.64 -2.78 -10.09
N VAL A 166 5.09 -4.04 -9.97
CA VAL A 166 4.20 -5.21 -10.02
C VAL A 166 3.22 -5.18 -8.85
N MET A 167 3.72 -4.97 -7.62
CA MET A 167 2.86 -4.89 -6.42
C MET A 167 1.83 -3.75 -6.53
N PHE A 168 2.25 -2.57 -6.97
CA PHE A 168 1.35 -1.44 -7.19
C PHE A 168 0.27 -1.78 -8.23
N GLY A 169 0.66 -2.37 -9.36
CA GLY A 169 -0.26 -2.79 -10.41
C GLY A 169 -1.26 -3.84 -9.93
N THR A 170 -0.82 -4.82 -9.15
CA THR A 170 -1.72 -5.84 -8.60
C THR A 170 -2.70 -5.26 -7.58
N GLN A 171 -2.26 -4.34 -6.70
CA GLN A 171 -3.18 -3.68 -5.77
C GLN A 171 -4.19 -2.81 -6.50
N LEU A 172 -3.77 -2.04 -7.51
CA LEU A 172 -4.68 -1.23 -8.32
C LEU A 172 -5.69 -2.11 -9.06
N SER A 173 -5.25 -3.22 -9.63
CA SER A 173 -6.13 -4.17 -10.30
C SER A 173 -7.14 -4.77 -9.31
N ALA A 174 -6.69 -5.17 -8.13
CA ALA A 174 -7.56 -5.73 -7.09
C ALA A 174 -8.61 -4.72 -6.63
N ILE A 175 -8.25 -3.43 -6.51
CA ILE A 175 -9.21 -2.37 -6.16
C ILE A 175 -10.16 -2.09 -7.34
N CYS A 176 -9.65 -2.02 -8.57
CA CYS A 176 -10.50 -1.77 -9.73
C CYS A 176 -11.53 -2.88 -9.95
N SER A 177 -11.11 -4.13 -9.75
CA SER A 177 -11.90 -5.33 -9.92
C SER A 177 -12.59 -5.78 -8.64
N ASP A 178 -13.01 -4.89 -7.73
CA ASP A 178 -13.66 -5.19 -6.41
C ASP A 178 -14.94 -6.07 -6.47
N GLU A 179 -15.15 -6.86 -7.51
CA GLU A 179 -16.01 -8.03 -7.55
C GLU A 179 -15.19 -9.29 -7.23
N THR A 180 -15.52 -9.94 -6.11
CA THR A 180 -15.12 -11.35 -5.94
C THR A 180 -15.86 -12.20 -6.99
N ALA A 181 -15.25 -13.28 -7.50
CA ALA A 181 -15.90 -14.17 -8.47
C ALA A 181 -17.29 -14.69 -8.00
N ILE A 182 -17.52 -14.69 -6.68
CA ILE A 182 -18.80 -15.00 -6.03
C ILE A 182 -19.86 -13.90 -6.25
N GLU A 183 -19.48 -12.64 -6.27
CA GLU A 183 -20.37 -11.51 -6.58
C GLU A 183 -20.79 -11.53 -8.05
N THR A 184 -19.90 -11.94 -8.96
CA THR A 184 -20.23 -12.20 -10.37
C THR A 184 -21.22 -13.35 -10.53
N LEU A 185 -21.10 -14.42 -9.72
CA LEU A 185 -22.02 -15.58 -9.74
C LEU A 185 -23.38 -15.28 -9.10
N LYS A 186 -23.44 -14.51 -8.00
CA LYS A 186 -24.71 -14.05 -7.37
C LYS A 186 -25.50 -13.08 -8.25
N ARG A 187 -24.82 -12.37 -9.15
CA ARG A 187 -25.41 -11.43 -10.12
C ARG A 187 -26.33 -12.07 -11.16
N GLY A 188 -26.42 -13.40 -11.20
CA GLY A 188 -27.28 -14.13 -12.13
C GLY A 188 -28.78 -13.98 -11.85
N HIS A 189 -29.20 -13.48 -10.67
CA HIS A 189 -30.60 -13.55 -10.26
C HIS A 189 -31.29 -12.19 -10.02
N GLU A 190 -30.56 -11.11 -9.73
CA GLU A 190 -31.17 -9.81 -9.41
C GLU A 190 -30.38 -8.64 -10.04
N ASP A 191 -31.06 -7.90 -10.92
CA ASP A 191 -30.70 -6.58 -11.48
C ASP A 191 -29.56 -6.42 -12.49
N ARG A 192 -29.99 -6.37 -13.75
CA ARG A 192 -29.25 -5.99 -14.96
C ARG A 192 -28.94 -4.48 -15.06
N HIS A 193 -28.75 -3.76 -13.95
CA HIS A 193 -28.57 -2.30 -13.94
C HIS A 193 -27.63 -1.78 -12.84
N LYS A 194 -26.31 -2.03 -12.98
CA LYS A 194 -25.21 -1.16 -12.52
C LYS A 194 -23.88 -1.83 -12.87
N VAL A 195 -23.26 -1.42 -13.98
CA VAL A 195 -21.80 -1.53 -14.12
C VAL A 195 -21.23 -0.63 -13.02
N VAL A 196 -20.76 -1.21 -11.92
CA VAL A 196 -20.08 -0.41 -10.89
C VAL A 196 -18.81 0.11 -11.55
N SER A 197 -18.80 1.39 -11.88
CA SER A 197 -17.66 2.03 -12.53
C SER A 197 -16.45 1.90 -11.62
N TRP A 198 -15.30 1.47 -12.15
CA TRP A 198 -14.00 1.43 -11.45
C TRP A 198 -13.70 2.71 -10.64
N LYS A 199 -14.25 3.85 -11.07
CA LYS A 199 -14.20 5.13 -10.33
C LYS A 199 -14.80 5.02 -8.93
N LYS A 200 -15.92 4.32 -8.75
CA LYS A 200 -16.56 4.13 -7.43
C LYS A 200 -15.71 3.26 -6.50
N ASN A 201 -15.04 2.24 -7.03
CA ASN A 201 -14.17 1.37 -6.25
C ASN A 201 -12.88 2.11 -5.83
N MET A 202 -12.33 2.94 -6.72
CA MET A 202 -11.22 3.82 -6.34
C MET A 202 -11.66 4.85 -5.28
N GLN A 203 -12.86 5.43 -5.42
CA GLN A 203 -13.41 6.38 -4.45
C GLN A 203 -13.64 5.75 -3.06
N SER A 204 -13.99 4.47 -2.99
CA SER A 204 -14.19 3.77 -1.71
C SER A 204 -12.88 3.46 -0.99
N VAL A 205 -11.72 3.48 -1.65
CA VAL A 205 -10.41 3.29 -1.01
C VAL A 205 -9.73 4.62 -0.73
N PHE A 206 -9.72 5.54 -1.69
CA PHE A 206 -8.98 6.80 -1.60
C PHE A 206 -9.76 7.95 -0.97
N GLY A 207 -11.09 7.84 -0.90
CA GLY A 207 -11.99 8.82 -0.31
C GLY A 207 -12.33 9.98 -1.27
N GLY A 208 -13.63 10.16 -1.54
CA GLY A 208 -14.14 11.29 -2.33
C GLY A 208 -13.69 11.28 -3.81
N PRO A 209 -14.03 12.32 -4.60
CA PRO A 209 -13.71 12.38 -6.02
C PRO A 209 -12.20 12.41 -6.29
N CYS A 210 -11.80 11.93 -7.47
CA CYS A 210 -10.40 11.93 -7.93
C CYS A 210 -9.81 13.33 -7.80
N SER A 211 -8.84 13.47 -6.90
CA SER A 211 -8.19 14.74 -6.59
C SER A 211 -6.78 14.49 -6.07
N VAL A 212 -5.96 15.55 -6.00
CA VAL A 212 -4.61 15.51 -5.40
C VAL A 212 -4.59 14.97 -3.96
N ARG A 213 -5.74 14.95 -3.28
CA ARG A 213 -5.90 14.35 -1.94
C ARG A 213 -5.74 12.83 -1.93
N TRP A 214 -5.91 12.17 -3.08
CA TRP A 214 -5.67 10.73 -3.20
C TRP A 214 -4.20 10.39 -2.98
N LEU A 215 -3.30 11.29 -3.37
CA LEU A 215 -1.86 11.16 -3.18
C LEU A 215 -1.39 11.68 -1.82
N ASN A 216 -2.31 12.06 -0.92
CA ASN A 216 -1.95 12.61 0.38
C ASN A 216 -2.08 11.53 1.49
N PRO A 217 -0.96 11.13 2.12
CA PRO A 217 -0.94 10.20 3.26
C PRO A 217 -1.80 10.65 4.42
N LEU A 218 -1.92 11.96 4.61
CA LEU A 218 -2.54 12.58 5.77
C LEU A 218 -4.06 12.50 5.74
N VAL A 219 -4.64 12.13 4.59
CA VAL A 219 -6.08 11.94 4.46
C VAL A 219 -6.42 10.49 4.84
N GLU A 220 -7.27 10.33 5.85
CA GLU A 220 -7.74 9.02 6.30
C GLU A 220 -8.41 8.23 5.16
N PRO A 221 -8.23 6.89 5.13
CA PRO A 221 -8.94 6.03 4.20
C PRO A 221 -10.44 6.01 4.55
N TYR A 222 -11.26 5.71 3.55
CA TYR A 222 -12.69 5.54 3.79
C TYR A 222 -12.93 4.19 4.50
N MET A 223 -13.64 4.25 5.63
CA MET A 223 -14.03 3.08 6.44
C MET A 223 -15.51 2.80 6.20
N SER A 224 -15.85 1.60 5.72
CA SER A 224 -17.25 1.25 5.42
C SER A 224 -18.15 1.26 6.66
N LYS A 225 -17.61 0.88 7.82
CA LYS A 225 -18.23 1.01 9.15
C LYS A 225 -17.14 1.17 10.24
N PRO A 226 -17.37 1.95 11.31
CA PRO A 226 -16.45 2.03 12.44
C PRO A 226 -16.31 0.66 13.12
N ALA A 227 -15.11 0.33 13.62
CA ALA A 227 -14.90 -0.90 14.41
C ALA A 227 -15.87 -1.01 15.62
N CYS A 228 -16.32 0.16 16.14
CA CYS A 228 -17.27 0.27 17.24
C CYS A 228 -18.65 -0.34 16.95
N GLU A 229 -19.10 -0.38 15.69
CA GLU A 229 -20.41 -0.97 15.33
C GLU A 229 -20.41 -2.50 15.34
N TYR A 230 -19.23 -3.14 15.39
CA TYR A 230 -19.07 -4.59 15.47
C TYR A 230 -18.58 -5.07 16.85
N SER A 231 -18.29 -4.14 17.76
CA SER A 231 -18.03 -4.39 19.17
C SER A 231 -19.30 -4.06 19.94
N VAL A 232 -20.23 -5.00 19.94
CA VAL A 232 -21.37 -5.03 20.87
C VAL A 232 -21.18 -6.22 21.79
#